data_AF-A9E6S3-F1
#
_entry.id   AF-A9E6S3-F1
#
_cell.length_a   1.000
_cell.length_b   1.000
_cell.length_c   1.000
_cell.angle_alpha   90.00
_cell.angle_beta   90.00
_cell.angle_gamma   90.00
#
_symmetry.space_group_name_H-M   'P 1'
#
loop_
_entity.id
_entity.type
_entity.pdbx_description
1 polymer ?
#
loop_
_entity_poly.entity_id
_entity_poly.type
_entity_poly.pdbx_seq_one_letter_code
_entity_poly.pdbx_strand_id
1 'polypeptide(L)'
;MSKESLFDLIRKEEVIIWAGAGMSMYAGYPSGNRLKEILINSLSDGEKKEIDKSLSLIDLTDQIFQLKNGSRNHIIKVLKKTFNAKPVSTSTHEDLAKIPHFKTIITTNYDKLFESSYESLNHNVIFSKNHIPYIENKKVNIFKVHGDLNDPDSIVLTKSDYTNFFTERNDDNTYWSIVRERLATNSVLFIGYSLEDINTNVIFDRIINSLGVNRKECFFVSPNLSQPKINSLIKKNIHYIDSTAEELITELILHLKEYIHDDLENNKISADTHKKFLSNFGLLSKLEVHGEDYRVTGIRSKNKEIYLDGVINMIFKDGSQNIKSDIQKFINREKVGMLEITKKDHLIDAEFWLGGLKMPKNNEIDKIYLKSMPQFNEKVDFRYDDGFEINDVNVKIYGSEFLFEIHIETVSAIIVVKTSFSGQGAVKADFNYEHKEICENVNSEITLFKFLNRICNGEKFVVYTKKNNIPFSSFSKSPEFQKVVSLNLQHFLNLKTIENFFNVRFSNFKIEELNDSTRKTVNFLCEMINGNQVISLSDTILLTLDKNYDDKTIKQLKTYHNSSSDITIPIEENKIIKLYGENLKIGNESITVMNASIDNLEEIISRTNNVVRIRSKDNRVYVHYKKQF
;
A
#
# COMPACT_ATOMS: atom_id res chain seq x y z
N MET A 1 -4.35 -23.71 -20.92
CA MET A 1 -3.35 -23.79 -22.01
C MET A 1 -3.70 -22.91 -23.21
N SER A 2 -4.61 -23.28 -24.14
CA SER A 2 -4.83 -22.47 -25.37
C SER A 2 -5.37 -21.05 -25.10
N LYS A 3 -6.35 -20.92 -24.19
CA LYS A 3 -6.95 -19.62 -23.83
C LYS A 3 -5.97 -18.69 -23.10
N GLU A 4 -5.18 -19.25 -22.18
CA GLU A 4 -4.12 -18.51 -21.47
C GLU A 4 -3.05 -18.01 -22.46
N SER A 5 -2.59 -18.86 -23.40
CA SER A 5 -1.66 -18.45 -24.45
C SER A 5 -2.21 -17.30 -25.28
N LEU A 6 -3.48 -17.37 -25.70
CA LEU A 6 -4.15 -16.29 -26.42
C LEU A 6 -4.14 -14.99 -25.61
N PHE A 7 -4.51 -15.04 -24.33
CA PHE A 7 -4.55 -13.86 -23.47
C PHE A 7 -3.16 -13.24 -23.27
N ASP A 8 -2.13 -14.07 -23.10
CA ASP A 8 -0.74 -13.60 -23.01
C ASP A 8 -0.25 -12.91 -24.28
N LEU A 9 -0.66 -13.40 -25.45
CA LEU A 9 -0.36 -12.73 -26.73
C LEU A 9 -1.14 -11.41 -26.88
N ILE A 10 -2.40 -11.36 -26.43
CA ILE A 10 -3.20 -10.11 -26.43
C ILE A 10 -2.58 -9.06 -25.51
N ARG A 11 -2.09 -9.46 -24.33
CA ARG A 11 -1.39 -8.60 -23.37
C ARG A 11 -0.10 -7.97 -23.93
N LYS A 12 0.47 -8.57 -24.98
CA LYS A 12 1.64 -8.05 -25.72
C LYS A 12 1.26 -7.27 -26.99
N GLU A 13 -0.04 -7.06 -27.23
CA GLU A 13 -0.58 -6.43 -28.45
C GLU A 13 -0.22 -7.19 -29.75
N GLU A 14 0.01 -8.51 -29.68
CA GLU A 14 0.49 -9.31 -30.81
C GLU A 14 -0.64 -10.00 -31.61
N VAL A 15 -1.89 -9.81 -31.21
CA VAL A 15 -3.06 -10.49 -31.79
C VAL A 15 -3.90 -9.54 -32.62
N ILE A 16 -4.33 -10.01 -33.79
CA ILE A 16 -5.37 -9.36 -34.60
C ILE A 16 -6.65 -10.18 -34.59
N ILE A 17 -7.78 -9.50 -34.73
CA ILE A 17 -9.09 -10.15 -34.78
C ILE A 17 -9.49 -10.40 -36.23
N TRP A 18 -10.00 -11.60 -36.48
CA TRP A 18 -10.67 -11.97 -37.72
C TRP A 18 -12.13 -12.34 -37.39
N ALA A 19 -13.05 -11.41 -37.59
CA ALA A 19 -14.43 -11.46 -37.14
C ALA A 19 -15.43 -11.80 -38.25
N GLY A 20 -16.24 -12.84 -38.02
CA GLY A 20 -17.30 -13.31 -38.92
C GLY A 20 -18.70 -12.91 -38.47
N ALA A 21 -19.71 -13.34 -39.22
CA ALA A 21 -21.11 -12.94 -39.00
C ALA A 21 -21.66 -13.34 -37.62
N GLY A 22 -21.08 -14.36 -36.97
CA GLY A 22 -21.43 -14.76 -35.62
C GLY A 22 -21.20 -13.66 -34.58
N MET A 23 -20.24 -12.75 -34.82
CA MET A 23 -20.05 -11.56 -33.97
C MET A 23 -21.23 -10.60 -34.03
N SER A 24 -22.07 -10.65 -35.07
CA SER A 24 -23.18 -9.71 -35.29
C SER A 24 -24.55 -10.33 -35.02
N MET A 25 -24.62 -11.64 -34.73
CA MET A 25 -25.89 -12.35 -34.57
C MET A 25 -26.68 -11.91 -33.33
N TYR A 26 -25.99 -11.64 -32.21
CA TYR A 26 -26.63 -11.14 -30.98
C TYR A 26 -27.31 -9.78 -31.18
N ALA A 27 -26.81 -8.99 -32.14
CA ALA A 27 -27.37 -7.69 -32.52
C ALA A 27 -28.59 -7.80 -33.45
N GLY A 28 -29.01 -9.03 -33.81
CA GLY A 28 -30.14 -9.29 -34.69
C GLY A 28 -29.79 -9.35 -36.18
N TYR A 29 -28.50 -9.30 -36.55
CA TYR A 29 -28.08 -9.46 -37.94
C TYR A 29 -28.03 -10.95 -38.33
N PRO A 30 -28.31 -11.28 -39.61
CA PRO A 30 -28.38 -12.66 -40.04
C PRO A 30 -27.00 -13.31 -40.21
N SER A 31 -26.92 -14.61 -39.95
CA SER A 31 -25.84 -15.45 -40.48
C SER A 31 -25.90 -15.56 -42.01
N GLY A 32 -24.87 -16.15 -42.64
CA GLY A 32 -24.87 -16.39 -44.09
C GLY A 32 -26.07 -17.22 -44.57
N ASN A 33 -26.40 -18.30 -43.83
CA ASN A 33 -27.59 -19.12 -44.11
C ASN A 33 -28.90 -18.33 -43.97
N ARG A 34 -29.03 -17.47 -42.95
CA ARG A 34 -30.24 -16.65 -42.80
C ARG A 34 -30.32 -15.57 -43.88
N LEU A 35 -29.18 -15.02 -44.31
CA LEU A 35 -29.12 -14.05 -45.41
C LEU A 35 -29.57 -14.69 -46.74
N LYS A 36 -29.18 -15.94 -47.00
CA LYS A 36 -29.66 -16.74 -48.14
C LYS A 36 -31.20 -16.79 -48.16
N GLU A 37 -31.82 -17.09 -47.03
CA GLU A 37 -33.29 -17.12 -46.92
C GLU A 37 -33.93 -15.73 -47.15
N ILE A 38 -33.33 -14.67 -46.61
CA ILE A 38 -33.78 -13.29 -46.82
C ILE A 38 -33.74 -12.92 -48.31
N LEU A 39 -32.67 -13.30 -49.02
CA LEU A 39 -32.54 -13.06 -50.46
C LEU A 39 -33.60 -13.83 -51.25
N ILE A 40 -33.83 -15.12 -50.96
CA ILE A 40 -34.91 -15.91 -51.59
C ILE A 40 -36.28 -15.27 -51.36
N ASN A 41 -36.56 -14.85 -50.13
CA ASN A 41 -37.84 -14.25 -49.76
C ASN A 41 -38.06 -12.85 -50.35
N SER A 42 -36.99 -12.18 -50.79
CA SER A 42 -37.06 -10.88 -51.46
C SER A 42 -37.47 -10.96 -52.94
N LEU A 43 -37.47 -12.16 -53.53
CA LEU A 43 -37.87 -12.39 -54.92
C LEU A 43 -39.40 -12.57 -55.04
N SER A 44 -39.93 -12.32 -56.24
CA SER A 44 -41.33 -12.63 -56.56
C SER A 44 -41.57 -14.15 -56.64
N ASP A 45 -42.83 -14.59 -56.56
CA ASP A 45 -43.15 -16.02 -56.59
C ASP A 45 -42.86 -16.70 -57.94
N GLY A 46 -42.81 -15.92 -59.04
CA GLY A 46 -42.31 -16.39 -60.33
C GLY A 46 -40.81 -16.65 -60.29
N GLU A 47 -40.03 -15.65 -59.86
CA GLU A 47 -38.58 -15.71 -59.74
C GLU A 47 -38.09 -16.82 -58.78
N LYS A 48 -38.82 -17.05 -57.69
CA LYS A 48 -38.52 -18.14 -56.73
C LYS A 48 -38.57 -19.53 -57.35
N LYS A 49 -39.27 -19.72 -58.48
CA LYS A 49 -39.34 -21.00 -59.20
C LYS A 49 -38.15 -21.20 -60.14
N GLU A 50 -37.46 -20.12 -60.50
CA GLU A 50 -36.31 -20.14 -61.42
C GLU A 50 -34.97 -20.32 -60.71
N ILE A 51 -34.94 -20.15 -59.38
CA ILE A 51 -33.73 -20.30 -58.57
C ILE A 51 -33.68 -21.65 -57.83
N ASP A 52 -32.48 -22.21 -57.71
CA ASP A 52 -32.25 -23.40 -56.89
C ASP A 52 -31.96 -22.99 -55.43
N LYS A 53 -32.91 -23.30 -54.56
CA LYS A 53 -32.85 -22.97 -53.12
C LYS A 53 -31.87 -23.84 -52.34
N SER A 54 -31.38 -24.94 -52.92
CA SER A 54 -30.39 -25.81 -52.29
C SER A 54 -28.96 -25.25 -52.35
N LEU A 55 -28.72 -24.28 -53.24
CA LEU A 55 -27.41 -23.69 -53.47
C LEU A 55 -26.78 -23.02 -52.24
N SER A 56 -25.45 -22.91 -52.27
CA SER A 56 -24.70 -22.08 -51.34
C SER A 56 -25.13 -20.60 -51.45
N LEU A 57 -24.76 -19.76 -50.48
CA LEU A 57 -25.09 -18.34 -50.57
C LEU A 57 -24.42 -17.71 -51.80
N ILE A 58 -23.18 -18.11 -52.09
CA ILE A 58 -22.37 -17.61 -53.22
C ILE A 58 -22.99 -18.00 -54.56
N ASP A 59 -23.41 -19.26 -54.72
CA ASP A 59 -24.00 -19.72 -55.97
C ASP A 59 -25.42 -19.17 -56.15
N LEU A 60 -26.19 -19.02 -55.05
CA LEU A 60 -27.50 -18.40 -55.09
C LEU A 60 -27.42 -16.92 -55.50
N THR A 61 -26.48 -16.16 -54.94
CA THR A 61 -26.34 -14.73 -55.26
C THR A 61 -25.90 -14.53 -56.71
N ASP A 62 -25.10 -15.44 -57.26
CA ASP A 62 -24.74 -15.45 -58.68
C ASP A 62 -25.96 -15.74 -59.57
N GLN A 63 -26.81 -16.72 -59.19
CA GLN A 63 -28.08 -16.96 -59.89
C GLN A 63 -29.02 -15.75 -59.82
N ILE A 64 -29.15 -15.10 -58.66
CA ILE A 64 -29.97 -13.88 -58.52
C ILE A 64 -29.40 -12.76 -59.39
N PHE A 65 -28.07 -12.62 -59.47
CA PHE A 65 -27.42 -11.64 -60.32
C PHE A 65 -27.74 -11.87 -61.81
N GLN A 66 -27.68 -13.13 -62.27
CA GLN A 66 -28.05 -13.52 -63.64
C GLN A 66 -29.55 -13.28 -63.91
N LEU A 67 -30.42 -13.70 -62.99
CA LEU A 67 -31.87 -13.49 -63.05
C LEU A 67 -32.25 -12.01 -63.15
N LYS A 68 -31.45 -11.13 -62.55
CA LYS A 68 -31.61 -9.67 -62.61
C LYS A 68 -30.82 -9.03 -63.76
N ASN A 69 -30.56 -9.78 -64.84
CA ASN A 69 -29.87 -9.32 -66.05
C ASN A 69 -28.49 -8.70 -65.78
N GLY A 70 -27.73 -9.26 -64.84
CA GLY A 70 -26.41 -8.75 -64.47
C GLY A 70 -26.43 -7.47 -63.64
N SER A 71 -27.55 -7.16 -62.97
CA SER A 71 -27.65 -6.01 -62.06
C SER A 71 -27.51 -6.42 -60.59
N ARG A 72 -26.57 -5.78 -59.87
CA ARG A 72 -26.40 -5.95 -58.41
C ARG A 72 -27.45 -5.19 -57.59
N ASN A 73 -28.22 -4.30 -58.20
CA ASN A 73 -29.11 -3.37 -57.50
C ASN A 73 -30.09 -4.06 -56.55
N HIS A 74 -30.67 -5.20 -56.95
CA HIS A 74 -31.59 -5.96 -56.10
C HIS A 74 -30.87 -6.47 -54.85
N ILE A 75 -29.71 -7.12 -55.02
CA ILE A 75 -28.90 -7.69 -53.93
C ILE A 75 -28.49 -6.57 -52.97
N ILE A 76 -27.92 -5.48 -53.49
CA ILE A 76 -27.47 -4.34 -52.68
C ILE A 76 -28.63 -3.71 -51.90
N LYS A 77 -29.83 -3.58 -52.50
CA LYS A 77 -31.02 -3.06 -51.82
C LYS A 77 -31.43 -3.96 -50.65
N VAL A 78 -31.38 -5.28 -50.83
CA VAL A 78 -31.68 -6.23 -49.76
C VAL A 78 -30.62 -6.13 -48.66
N LEU A 79 -29.33 -6.13 -49.00
CA LEU A 79 -28.24 -5.98 -48.02
C LEU A 79 -28.37 -4.69 -47.21
N LYS A 80 -28.58 -3.54 -47.88
CA LYS A 80 -28.79 -2.26 -47.19
C LYS A 80 -29.99 -2.31 -46.26
N LYS A 81 -31.12 -2.88 -46.70
CA LYS A 81 -32.31 -3.02 -45.85
C LYS A 81 -32.02 -3.87 -44.61
N THR A 82 -31.25 -4.94 -44.76
CA THR A 82 -30.95 -5.89 -43.69
C THR A 82 -29.92 -5.33 -42.70
N PHE A 83 -28.80 -4.81 -43.18
CA PHE A 83 -27.65 -4.45 -42.34
C PHE A 83 -27.65 -2.97 -41.89
N ASN A 84 -28.45 -2.09 -42.51
CA ASN A 84 -28.70 -0.75 -41.96
C ASN A 84 -29.90 -0.73 -40.98
N ALA A 85 -30.54 -1.88 -40.74
CA ALA A 85 -31.54 -1.98 -39.67
C ALA A 85 -30.88 -1.67 -38.32
N LYS A 86 -31.62 -1.00 -37.42
CA LYS A 86 -31.11 -0.67 -36.08
C LYS A 86 -30.79 -1.97 -35.33
N PRO A 87 -29.57 -2.12 -34.76
CA PRO A 87 -29.22 -3.31 -34.02
C PRO A 87 -30.05 -3.43 -32.74
N VAL A 88 -30.33 -4.67 -32.33
CA VAL A 88 -31.01 -4.99 -31.07
C VAL A 88 -30.11 -4.67 -29.87
N SER A 89 -28.80 -4.90 -30.03
CA SER A 89 -27.77 -4.61 -29.02
C SER A 89 -26.43 -4.34 -29.70
N THR A 90 -25.58 -3.56 -29.03
CA THR A 90 -24.19 -3.25 -29.41
C THR A 90 -23.18 -3.71 -28.35
N SER A 91 -23.65 -4.34 -27.26
CA SER A 91 -22.86 -4.62 -26.04
C SER A 91 -21.52 -5.33 -26.28
N THR A 92 -21.50 -6.41 -27.05
CA THR A 92 -20.27 -7.20 -27.26
C THR A 92 -19.21 -6.42 -28.03
N HIS A 93 -19.62 -5.66 -29.06
CA HIS A 93 -18.72 -4.79 -29.81
C HIS A 93 -18.27 -3.59 -28.96
N GLU A 94 -19.13 -3.03 -28.11
CA GLU A 94 -18.76 -1.98 -27.15
C GLU A 94 -17.74 -2.49 -26.12
N ASP A 95 -17.92 -3.69 -25.59
CA ASP A 95 -16.98 -4.30 -24.66
C ASP A 95 -15.64 -4.60 -25.33
N LEU A 96 -15.65 -5.10 -26.56
CA LEU A 96 -14.43 -5.26 -27.34
C LEU A 96 -13.73 -3.92 -27.59
N ALA A 97 -14.48 -2.86 -27.89
CA ALA A 97 -13.94 -1.52 -28.10
C ALA A 97 -13.26 -0.94 -26.85
N LYS A 98 -13.65 -1.37 -25.65
CA LYS A 98 -12.95 -1.00 -24.42
C LYS A 98 -11.53 -1.57 -24.32
N ILE A 99 -11.15 -2.51 -25.20
CA ILE A 99 -9.84 -3.19 -25.21
C ILE A 99 -8.91 -2.57 -26.27
N PRO A 100 -8.03 -1.62 -25.91
CA PRO A 100 -7.16 -0.94 -26.87
C PRO A 100 -5.99 -1.81 -27.37
N HIS A 101 -5.84 -3.05 -26.88
CA HIS A 101 -4.78 -3.99 -27.26
C HIS A 101 -4.91 -4.41 -28.73
N PHE A 102 -6.13 -4.45 -29.26
CA PHE A 102 -6.38 -4.79 -30.66
C PHE A 102 -6.21 -3.55 -31.54
N LYS A 103 -5.11 -3.50 -32.30
CA LYS A 103 -4.84 -2.40 -33.25
C LYS A 103 -5.46 -2.65 -34.63
N THR A 104 -5.74 -3.91 -34.95
CA THR A 104 -6.26 -4.34 -36.24
C THR A 104 -7.42 -5.31 -36.05
N ILE A 105 -8.54 -5.00 -36.69
CA ILE A 105 -9.72 -5.86 -36.78
C ILE A 105 -9.95 -6.10 -38.26
N ILE A 106 -10.10 -7.35 -38.66
CA ILE A 106 -10.46 -7.74 -40.01
C ILE A 106 -11.83 -8.41 -39.94
N THR A 107 -12.76 -8.01 -40.79
CA THR A 107 -14.11 -8.57 -40.79
C THR A 107 -14.66 -8.81 -42.18
N THR A 108 -15.46 -9.87 -42.30
CA THR A 108 -16.28 -10.15 -43.48
C THR A 108 -17.70 -9.60 -43.37
N ASN A 109 -18.00 -8.86 -42.30
CA ASN A 109 -19.35 -8.37 -42.02
C ASN A 109 -19.63 -7.05 -42.74
N TYR A 110 -20.88 -6.89 -43.18
CA TYR A 110 -21.34 -5.68 -43.88
C TYR A 110 -21.93 -4.63 -42.94
N ASP A 111 -22.39 -5.03 -41.76
CA ASP A 111 -22.93 -4.13 -40.74
C ASP A 111 -21.87 -3.11 -40.27
N LYS A 112 -22.31 -2.14 -39.47
CA LYS A 112 -21.48 -1.05 -38.97
C LYS A 112 -21.19 -1.15 -37.46
N LEU A 113 -21.29 -2.35 -36.87
CA LEU A 113 -21.18 -2.50 -35.41
C LEU A 113 -19.79 -2.13 -34.89
N PHE A 114 -18.73 -2.56 -35.56
CA PHE A 114 -17.37 -2.17 -35.19
C PHE A 114 -17.19 -0.64 -35.32
N GLU A 115 -17.59 -0.06 -36.43
CA GLU A 115 -17.47 1.38 -36.69
C GLU A 115 -18.20 2.20 -35.61
N SER A 116 -19.44 1.80 -35.29
CA SER A 116 -20.26 2.49 -34.30
C SER A 116 -19.68 2.37 -32.89
N SER A 117 -19.20 1.17 -32.49
CA SER A 117 -18.63 0.95 -31.16
C SER A 117 -17.28 1.65 -30.95
N TYR A 118 -16.53 1.91 -32.02
CA TYR A 118 -15.23 2.58 -31.96
C TYR A 118 -15.31 4.09 -32.32
N GLU A 119 -16.50 4.65 -32.53
CA GLU A 119 -16.69 6.05 -32.95
C GLU A 119 -16.06 7.05 -31.97
N SER A 120 -16.19 6.79 -30.66
CA SER A 120 -15.60 7.64 -29.62
C SER A 120 -14.10 7.41 -29.36
N LEU A 121 -13.50 6.39 -29.99
CA LEU A 121 -12.14 5.90 -29.68
C LEU A 121 -11.12 6.14 -30.81
N ASN A 122 -11.50 6.88 -31.86
CA ASN A 122 -10.73 7.10 -33.08
C ASN A 122 -10.35 5.80 -33.81
N HIS A 123 -11.05 5.50 -34.90
CA HIS A 123 -10.80 4.34 -35.75
C HIS A 123 -10.68 4.75 -37.23
N ASN A 124 -10.16 3.83 -38.04
CA ASN A 124 -10.14 3.93 -39.50
C ASN A 124 -10.91 2.75 -40.09
N VAL A 125 -11.72 2.99 -41.13
CA VAL A 125 -12.42 1.94 -41.87
C VAL A 125 -11.76 1.78 -43.24
N ILE A 126 -11.33 0.56 -43.57
CA ILE A 126 -10.48 0.27 -44.72
C ILE A 126 -11.08 -0.89 -45.51
N PHE A 127 -11.63 -0.60 -46.68
CA PHE A 127 -12.26 -1.60 -47.55
C PHE A 127 -11.82 -1.50 -49.01
N SER A 128 -10.87 -0.60 -49.32
CA SER A 128 -10.34 -0.44 -50.67
C SER A 128 -8.94 0.17 -50.64
N LYS A 129 -8.22 0.08 -51.78
CA LYS A 129 -6.86 0.62 -51.91
C LYS A 129 -6.74 2.13 -51.62
N ASN A 130 -7.81 2.89 -51.87
CA ASN A 130 -7.83 4.34 -51.65
C ASN A 130 -7.83 4.70 -50.16
N HIS A 131 -8.15 3.76 -49.27
CA HIS A 131 -8.13 3.98 -47.82
C HIS A 131 -6.76 3.70 -47.18
N ILE A 132 -5.85 3.04 -47.89
CA ILE A 132 -4.53 2.65 -47.38
C ILE A 132 -3.70 3.84 -46.87
N PRO A 133 -3.64 5.00 -47.56
CA PRO A 133 -2.84 6.13 -47.08
C PRO A 133 -3.29 6.71 -45.72
N TYR A 134 -4.50 6.38 -45.25
CA TYR A 134 -5.06 6.86 -43.99
C TYR A 134 -4.85 5.88 -42.83
N ILE A 135 -4.14 4.77 -43.04
CA ILE A 135 -3.79 3.83 -41.98
C ILE A 135 -2.88 4.52 -40.96
N GLU A 136 -3.29 4.52 -39.70
CA GLU A 136 -2.56 5.12 -38.60
C GLU A 136 -2.36 4.10 -37.48
N ASN A 137 -1.12 3.92 -37.01
CA ASN A 137 -0.80 2.94 -35.96
C ASN A 137 -1.40 3.29 -34.59
N LYS A 138 -1.77 4.56 -34.36
CA LYS A 138 -2.36 5.02 -33.09
C LYS A 138 -3.87 4.78 -33.00
N LYS A 139 -4.52 4.47 -34.12
CA LYS A 139 -5.95 4.20 -34.25
C LYS A 139 -6.19 2.71 -34.44
N VAL A 140 -7.41 2.28 -34.15
CA VAL A 140 -7.84 0.92 -34.52
C VAL A 140 -8.17 0.91 -36.01
N ASN A 141 -7.56 0.01 -36.76
CA ASN A 141 -7.75 -0.13 -38.19
C ASN A 141 -8.70 -1.30 -38.47
N ILE A 142 -9.90 -1.00 -38.96
CA ILE A 142 -10.96 -1.96 -39.26
C ILE A 142 -10.95 -2.25 -40.76
N PHE A 143 -10.50 -3.44 -41.13
CA PHE A 143 -10.47 -3.92 -42.51
C PHE A 143 -11.76 -4.67 -42.83
N LYS A 144 -12.61 -4.11 -43.69
CA LYS A 144 -13.81 -4.80 -44.18
C LYS A 144 -13.50 -5.47 -45.50
N VAL A 145 -13.04 -6.72 -45.42
CA VAL A 145 -12.53 -7.44 -46.60
C VAL A 145 -13.62 -7.77 -47.60
N HIS A 146 -14.89 -7.86 -47.17
CA HIS A 146 -16.02 -8.08 -48.07
C HIS A 146 -16.64 -6.79 -48.62
N GLY A 147 -15.98 -5.65 -48.43
CA GLY A 147 -16.47 -4.35 -48.85
C GLY A 147 -17.41 -3.69 -47.84
N ASP A 148 -17.91 -2.52 -48.21
CA ASP A 148 -18.77 -1.69 -47.39
C ASP A 148 -20.04 -1.28 -48.14
N LEU A 149 -21.18 -1.22 -47.45
CA LEU A 149 -22.46 -0.89 -48.07
C LEU A 149 -22.56 0.56 -48.58
N ASN A 150 -21.68 1.46 -48.14
CA ASN A 150 -21.57 2.80 -48.70
C ASN A 150 -20.95 2.79 -50.11
N ASP A 151 -20.18 1.75 -50.46
CA ASP A 151 -19.58 1.54 -51.77
C ASP A 151 -20.01 0.18 -52.35
N PRO A 152 -21.19 0.10 -53.00
CA PRO A 152 -21.76 -1.14 -53.51
C PRO A 152 -20.86 -1.95 -54.44
N ASP A 153 -19.93 -1.30 -55.14
CA ASP A 153 -19.01 -1.96 -56.08
C ASP A 153 -17.88 -2.70 -55.35
N SER A 154 -17.62 -2.35 -54.08
CA SER A 154 -16.67 -3.07 -53.22
C SER A 154 -17.20 -4.38 -52.65
N ILE A 155 -18.52 -4.64 -52.74
CA ILE A 155 -19.18 -5.77 -52.06
C ILE A 155 -18.76 -7.11 -52.66
N VAL A 156 -18.38 -8.07 -51.82
CA VAL A 156 -17.94 -9.41 -52.21
C VAL A 156 -18.97 -10.47 -51.82
N LEU A 157 -19.81 -10.89 -52.77
CA LEU A 157 -20.89 -11.84 -52.47
C LEU A 157 -21.19 -12.84 -53.59
N THR A 158 -20.89 -12.55 -54.85
CA THR A 158 -21.11 -13.48 -55.98
C THR A 158 -19.87 -14.32 -56.26
N LYS A 159 -20.03 -15.38 -57.06
CA LYS A 159 -18.91 -16.26 -57.45
C LYS A 159 -17.83 -15.51 -58.23
N SER A 160 -18.22 -14.58 -59.10
CA SER A 160 -17.29 -13.68 -59.80
C SER A 160 -16.51 -12.79 -58.83
N ASP A 161 -17.17 -12.23 -57.81
CA ASP A 161 -16.51 -11.42 -56.79
C ASP A 161 -15.43 -12.24 -56.07
N TYR A 162 -15.76 -13.43 -55.56
CA TYR A 162 -14.80 -14.31 -54.88
C TYR A 162 -13.68 -14.82 -55.80
N THR A 163 -13.92 -14.95 -57.11
CA THR A 163 -12.86 -15.31 -58.05
C THR A 163 -11.88 -14.15 -58.19
N ASN A 164 -12.40 -12.94 -58.41
CA ASN A 164 -11.61 -11.72 -58.55
C ASN A 164 -10.90 -11.30 -57.25
N PHE A 165 -11.49 -11.61 -56.10
CA PHE A 165 -10.99 -11.31 -54.76
C PHE A 165 -9.62 -11.94 -54.48
N PHE A 166 -9.38 -13.16 -54.99
CA PHE A 166 -8.16 -13.92 -54.73
C PHE A 166 -7.20 -13.97 -55.93
N THR A 167 -7.56 -13.41 -57.08
CA THR A 167 -6.66 -13.37 -58.24
C THR A 167 -5.58 -12.31 -58.06
N GLU A 168 -4.32 -12.71 -58.10
CA GLU A 168 -3.11 -11.85 -57.98
C GLU A 168 -2.96 -10.78 -59.08
N ARG A 169 -3.82 -10.81 -60.12
CA ARG A 169 -3.72 -9.98 -61.32
C ARG A 169 -4.48 -8.64 -61.27
N ASN A 170 -5.14 -8.31 -60.15
CA ASN A 170 -5.97 -7.10 -60.04
C ASN A 170 -5.24 -5.95 -59.31
N ASP A 171 -5.57 -4.71 -59.66
CA ASP A 171 -5.06 -3.46 -59.04
C ASP A 171 -5.30 -3.35 -57.51
N ASP A 172 -6.14 -4.22 -56.94
CA ASP A 172 -6.38 -4.35 -55.50
C ASP A 172 -5.32 -5.18 -54.75
N ASN A 173 -4.24 -5.56 -55.44
CA ASN A 173 -3.12 -6.27 -54.84
C ASN A 173 -2.52 -5.53 -53.63
N THR A 174 -2.53 -4.19 -53.62
CA THR A 174 -1.99 -3.41 -52.49
C THR A 174 -2.80 -3.60 -51.20
N TYR A 175 -4.14 -3.56 -51.28
CA TYR A 175 -5.02 -3.78 -50.13
C TYR A 175 -4.79 -5.17 -49.52
N TRP A 176 -4.80 -6.19 -50.37
CA TRP A 176 -4.57 -7.57 -49.95
C TRP A 176 -3.15 -7.84 -49.47
N SER A 177 -2.16 -7.15 -50.02
CA SER A 177 -0.77 -7.27 -49.54
C SER A 177 -0.65 -6.78 -48.10
N ILE A 178 -1.35 -5.71 -47.72
CA ILE A 178 -1.39 -5.24 -46.33
C ILE A 178 -2.15 -6.21 -45.45
N VAL A 179 -3.32 -6.70 -45.88
CA VAL A 179 -4.07 -7.71 -45.10
C VAL A 179 -3.21 -8.96 -44.86
N ARG A 180 -2.51 -9.45 -45.89
CA ARG A 180 -1.58 -10.59 -45.78
C ARG A 180 -0.40 -10.28 -44.88
N GLU A 181 0.17 -9.08 -44.94
CA GLU A 181 1.24 -8.64 -44.04
C GLU A 181 0.78 -8.73 -42.58
N ARG A 182 -0.38 -8.14 -42.25
CA ARG A 182 -0.95 -8.18 -40.90
C ARG A 182 -1.16 -9.60 -40.40
N LEU A 183 -1.70 -10.48 -41.24
CA LEU A 183 -1.89 -11.88 -40.89
C LEU A 183 -0.56 -12.63 -40.71
N ALA A 184 0.47 -12.30 -41.47
CA ALA A 184 1.77 -12.95 -41.39
C ALA A 184 2.61 -12.48 -40.19
N THR A 185 2.45 -11.22 -39.76
CA THR A 185 3.22 -10.62 -38.66
C THR A 185 2.58 -10.77 -37.29
N ASN A 186 1.31 -11.21 -37.21
CA ASN A 186 0.54 -11.27 -35.98
C ASN A 186 -0.10 -12.64 -35.77
N SER A 187 -0.40 -12.97 -34.51
CA SER A 187 -1.26 -14.10 -34.18
C SER A 187 -2.72 -13.74 -34.52
N VAL A 188 -3.50 -14.71 -34.98
CA VAL A 188 -4.86 -14.45 -35.52
C VAL A 188 -5.91 -15.08 -34.63
N LEU A 189 -6.86 -14.27 -34.16
CA LEU A 189 -8.04 -14.71 -33.42
C LEU A 189 -9.26 -14.74 -34.34
N PHE A 190 -9.67 -15.93 -34.77
CA PHE A 190 -10.92 -16.15 -35.49
C PHE A 190 -12.09 -16.23 -34.49
N ILE A 191 -13.05 -15.32 -34.63
CA ILE A 191 -14.21 -15.20 -33.74
C ILE A 191 -15.49 -14.92 -34.53
N GLY A 192 -16.60 -15.53 -34.12
CA GLY A 192 -17.87 -15.42 -34.86
C GLY A 192 -17.84 -16.10 -36.23
N TYR A 193 -16.94 -17.06 -36.43
CA TYR A 193 -16.91 -17.92 -37.61
C TYR A 193 -17.61 -19.23 -37.33
N SER A 194 -18.53 -19.61 -38.22
CA SER A 194 -19.10 -20.96 -38.20
C SER A 194 -18.40 -21.82 -39.23
N LEU A 195 -17.77 -22.92 -38.81
CA LEU A 195 -17.28 -23.96 -39.72
C LEU A 195 -18.43 -24.81 -40.31
N GLU A 196 -19.69 -24.55 -39.95
CA GLU A 196 -20.87 -25.20 -40.54
C GLU A 196 -21.32 -24.54 -41.83
N ASP A 197 -20.99 -23.27 -42.00
CA ASP A 197 -21.31 -22.54 -43.20
C ASP A 197 -20.26 -22.85 -44.28
N ILE A 198 -20.70 -23.44 -45.40
CA ILE A 198 -19.82 -23.77 -46.53
C ILE A 198 -19.14 -22.50 -47.07
N ASN A 199 -19.82 -21.35 -46.99
CA ASN A 199 -19.31 -20.09 -47.53
C ASN A 199 -18.13 -19.56 -46.71
N THR A 200 -18.17 -19.69 -45.39
CA THR A 200 -17.10 -19.23 -44.47
C THR A 200 -15.88 -20.16 -44.51
N ASN A 201 -16.09 -21.47 -44.69
CA ASN A 201 -15.02 -22.47 -44.77
C ASN A 201 -14.05 -22.23 -45.93
N VAL A 202 -14.56 -21.85 -47.11
CA VAL A 202 -13.70 -21.62 -48.29
C VAL A 202 -12.73 -20.47 -48.07
N ILE A 203 -13.22 -19.38 -47.47
CA ILE A 203 -12.41 -18.18 -47.19
C ILE A 203 -11.41 -18.48 -46.09
N PHE A 204 -11.87 -19.10 -45.00
CA PHE A 204 -11.03 -19.53 -43.90
C PHE A 204 -9.87 -20.41 -44.39
N ASP A 205 -10.16 -21.41 -45.23
CA ASP A 205 -9.12 -22.30 -45.77
C ASP A 205 -8.14 -21.58 -46.68
N ARG A 206 -8.61 -20.65 -47.52
CA ARG A 206 -7.73 -19.83 -48.36
C ARG A 206 -6.81 -18.93 -47.53
N ILE A 207 -7.31 -18.34 -46.45
CA ILE A 207 -6.50 -17.51 -45.55
C ILE A 207 -5.46 -18.36 -44.83
N ILE A 208 -5.86 -19.50 -44.25
CA ILE A 208 -4.93 -20.38 -43.55
C ILE A 208 -3.85 -20.89 -44.50
N ASN A 209 -4.20 -21.23 -45.74
CA ASN A 209 -3.24 -21.68 -46.74
C ASN A 209 -2.28 -20.57 -47.18
N SER A 210 -2.73 -19.31 -47.28
CA SER A 210 -1.87 -18.19 -47.70
C SER A 210 -0.81 -17.81 -46.66
N LEU A 211 -1.04 -18.16 -45.38
CA LEU A 211 -0.10 -17.91 -44.29
C LEU A 211 1.06 -18.91 -44.23
N GLY A 212 0.92 -20.07 -44.88
CA GLY A 212 1.94 -21.10 -44.89
C GLY A 212 2.14 -21.82 -43.55
N VAL A 213 3.22 -22.60 -43.48
CA VAL A 213 3.47 -23.55 -42.37
C VAL A 213 4.14 -22.86 -41.17
N ASN A 214 5.00 -21.87 -41.39
CA ASN A 214 5.77 -21.16 -40.34
C ASN A 214 5.07 -19.89 -39.83
N ARG A 215 3.74 -19.85 -39.88
CA ARG A 215 2.95 -18.71 -39.41
C ARG A 215 2.90 -18.63 -37.89
N LYS A 216 2.55 -17.45 -37.36
CA LYS A 216 2.22 -17.26 -35.96
C LYS A 216 0.96 -18.05 -35.55
N GLU A 217 0.76 -18.17 -34.24
CA GLU A 217 -0.35 -18.94 -33.68
C GLU A 217 -1.71 -18.42 -34.16
N CYS A 218 -2.61 -19.35 -34.48
CA CYS A 218 -3.99 -19.05 -34.84
C CYS A 218 -4.92 -19.67 -33.80
N PHE A 219 -5.93 -18.91 -33.40
CA PHE A 219 -6.94 -19.32 -32.42
C PHE A 219 -8.32 -19.27 -33.08
N PHE A 220 -9.14 -20.27 -32.78
CA PHE A 220 -10.51 -20.35 -33.29
C PHE A 220 -11.49 -20.48 -32.13
N VAL A 221 -12.33 -19.47 -31.96
CA VAL A 221 -13.33 -19.40 -30.89
C VAL A 221 -14.71 -19.66 -31.47
N SER A 222 -15.33 -20.75 -31.01
CA SER A 222 -16.71 -21.09 -31.35
C SER A 222 -17.27 -22.04 -30.31
N PRO A 223 -18.53 -21.88 -29.90
CA PRO A 223 -19.17 -22.81 -28.98
C PRO A 223 -19.47 -24.14 -29.67
N ASN A 224 -19.33 -25.25 -28.94
CA ASN A 224 -19.87 -26.57 -29.27
C ASN A 224 -19.44 -27.14 -30.64
N LEU A 225 -18.17 -26.99 -31.07
CA LEU A 225 -17.71 -27.60 -32.31
C LEU A 225 -17.68 -29.13 -32.22
N SER A 226 -18.05 -29.80 -33.31
CA SER A 226 -17.97 -31.27 -33.40
C SER A 226 -16.52 -31.76 -33.45
N GLN A 227 -16.26 -32.94 -32.87
CA GLN A 227 -14.91 -33.53 -32.81
C GLN A 227 -14.19 -33.64 -34.17
N PRO A 228 -14.85 -34.01 -35.29
CA PRO A 228 -14.19 -34.03 -36.59
C PRO A 228 -13.66 -32.66 -37.03
N LYS A 229 -14.37 -31.57 -36.68
CA LYS A 229 -13.95 -30.20 -36.99
C LYS A 229 -12.81 -29.74 -36.10
N ILE A 230 -12.87 -30.06 -34.81
CA ILE A 230 -11.77 -29.83 -33.87
C ILE A 230 -10.51 -30.51 -34.41
N ASN A 231 -10.60 -31.77 -34.84
CA ASN A 231 -9.48 -32.51 -35.42
C ASN A 231 -8.96 -31.85 -36.73
N SER A 232 -9.84 -31.26 -37.54
CA SER A 232 -9.46 -30.50 -38.74
C SER A 232 -8.67 -29.23 -38.39
N LEU A 233 -9.10 -28.49 -37.38
CA LEU A 233 -8.39 -27.31 -36.86
C LEU A 233 -7.00 -27.69 -36.31
N ILE A 234 -6.92 -28.76 -35.51
CA ILE A 234 -5.66 -29.26 -34.95
C ILE A 234 -4.69 -29.66 -36.07
N LYS A 235 -5.16 -30.37 -37.11
CA LYS A 235 -4.33 -30.72 -38.28
C LYS A 235 -3.79 -29.50 -39.01
N LYS A 236 -4.56 -28.41 -38.99
CA LYS A 236 -4.14 -27.12 -39.54
C LYS A 236 -3.24 -26.35 -38.58
N ASN A 237 -2.92 -26.83 -37.38
CA ASN A 237 -2.21 -26.10 -36.32
C ASN A 237 -2.95 -24.83 -35.87
N ILE A 238 -4.24 -24.98 -35.53
CA ILE A 238 -5.12 -23.93 -35.04
C ILE A 238 -5.66 -24.34 -33.67
N HIS A 239 -5.47 -23.46 -32.68
CA HIS A 239 -5.89 -23.69 -31.31
C HIS A 239 -7.39 -23.43 -31.16
N TYR A 240 -8.16 -24.49 -30.93
CA TYR A 240 -9.59 -24.37 -30.64
C TYR A 240 -9.84 -23.93 -29.19
N ILE A 241 -10.80 -23.01 -29.02
CA ILE A 241 -11.32 -22.57 -27.74
C ILE A 241 -12.84 -22.67 -27.79
N ASP A 242 -13.40 -23.52 -26.92
CA ASP A 242 -14.84 -23.69 -26.77
C ASP A 242 -15.42 -22.57 -25.90
N SER A 243 -15.92 -21.52 -26.55
CA SER A 243 -16.51 -20.35 -25.91
C SER A 243 -17.31 -19.53 -26.92
N THR A 244 -18.26 -18.73 -26.42
CA THR A 244 -18.89 -17.67 -27.21
C THR A 244 -18.00 -16.42 -27.30
N ALA A 245 -18.34 -15.47 -28.16
CA ALA A 245 -17.57 -14.24 -28.25
C ALA A 245 -17.75 -13.37 -27.00
N GLU A 246 -18.99 -13.32 -26.50
CA GLU A 246 -19.42 -12.60 -25.32
C GLU A 246 -18.66 -13.06 -24.07
N GLU A 247 -18.59 -14.37 -23.84
CA GLU A 247 -17.87 -14.96 -22.71
C GLU A 247 -16.37 -14.69 -22.82
N LEU A 248 -15.76 -14.95 -23.98
CA LEU A 248 -14.32 -14.72 -24.17
C LEU A 248 -13.93 -13.26 -23.92
N ILE A 249 -14.69 -12.30 -24.46
CA ILE A 249 -14.42 -10.87 -24.28
C ILE A 249 -14.58 -10.48 -22.81
N THR A 250 -15.60 -11.00 -22.13
CA THR A 250 -15.82 -10.75 -20.70
C THR A 250 -14.65 -11.28 -19.86
N GLU A 251 -14.24 -12.53 -20.09
CA GLU A 251 -13.09 -13.15 -19.43
C GLU A 251 -11.78 -12.38 -19.73
N LEU A 252 -11.59 -11.95 -20.98
CA LEU A 252 -10.43 -11.18 -21.39
C LEU A 252 -10.37 -9.83 -20.68
N ILE A 253 -11.50 -9.11 -20.55
CA ILE A 253 -11.53 -7.84 -19.81
C ILE A 253 -11.11 -8.05 -18.36
N LEU A 254 -11.62 -9.09 -17.69
CA LEU A 254 -11.24 -9.41 -16.31
C LEU A 254 -9.75 -9.73 -16.21
N HIS A 255 -9.24 -10.54 -17.14
CA HIS A 255 -7.82 -10.87 -17.21
C HIS A 255 -6.95 -9.63 -17.44
N LEU A 256 -7.33 -8.74 -18.36
CA LEU A 256 -6.61 -7.49 -18.58
C LEU A 256 -6.66 -6.57 -17.36
N LYS A 257 -7.80 -6.49 -16.65
CA LYS A 257 -7.89 -5.74 -15.38
C LYS A 257 -6.96 -6.29 -14.29
N GLU A 258 -6.66 -7.58 -14.34
CA GLU A 258 -5.70 -8.22 -13.44
C GLU A 258 -4.25 -7.84 -13.77
N TYR A 259 -3.89 -7.74 -15.05
CA TYR A 259 -2.48 -7.62 -15.46
C TYR A 259 -2.09 -6.26 -16.06
N ILE A 260 -3.02 -5.33 -16.32
CA ILE A 260 -2.73 -4.09 -17.07
C ILE A 260 -1.60 -3.26 -16.46
N HIS A 261 -1.51 -3.21 -15.12
CA HIS A 261 -0.46 -2.46 -14.43
C HIS A 261 0.89 -3.15 -14.59
N ASP A 262 0.94 -4.45 -14.32
CA ASP A 262 2.16 -5.26 -14.50
C ASP A 262 2.62 -5.24 -15.96
N ASP A 263 1.71 -5.27 -16.92
CA ASP A 263 2.03 -5.26 -18.34
C ASP A 263 2.64 -3.92 -18.78
N LEU A 264 2.22 -2.79 -18.17
CA LEU A 264 2.87 -1.50 -18.35
C LEU A 264 4.26 -1.46 -17.69
N GLU A 265 4.36 -1.87 -16.43
CA GLU A 265 5.62 -1.82 -15.67
C GLU A 265 6.70 -2.76 -16.24
N ASN A 266 6.29 -3.79 -16.99
CA ASN A 266 7.18 -4.72 -17.70
C ASN A 266 7.29 -4.45 -19.22
N ASN A 267 6.89 -3.26 -19.70
CA ASN A 267 6.99 -2.83 -21.10
C ASN A 267 6.31 -3.75 -22.15
N LYS A 268 5.30 -4.53 -21.76
CA LYS A 268 4.50 -5.30 -22.72
C LYS A 268 3.51 -4.44 -23.48
N ILE A 269 3.09 -3.31 -22.88
CA ILE A 269 2.19 -2.33 -23.49
C ILE A 269 2.73 -0.91 -23.34
N SER A 270 2.27 -0.03 -24.21
CA SER A 270 2.58 1.40 -24.11
C SER A 270 1.77 2.10 -23.00
N ALA A 271 2.29 3.23 -22.50
CA ALA A 271 1.56 4.11 -21.59
C ALA A 271 0.25 4.65 -22.20
N ASP A 272 0.16 4.78 -23.54
CA ASP A 272 -1.06 5.19 -24.24
C ASP A 272 -2.13 4.09 -24.17
N THR A 273 -1.75 2.83 -24.42
CA THR A 273 -2.63 1.66 -24.27
C THR A 273 -3.17 1.58 -22.83
N HIS A 274 -2.29 1.70 -21.83
CA HIS A 274 -2.67 1.68 -20.42
C HIS A 274 -3.71 2.76 -20.09
N LYS A 275 -3.41 4.02 -20.44
CA LYS A 275 -4.30 5.16 -20.20
C LYS A 275 -5.65 5.02 -20.90
N LYS A 276 -5.64 4.54 -22.16
CA LYS A 276 -6.88 4.30 -22.93
C LYS A 276 -7.73 3.22 -22.25
N PHE A 277 -7.13 2.09 -21.87
CA PHE A 277 -7.85 1.01 -21.19
C PHE A 277 -8.51 1.52 -19.90
N LEU A 278 -7.77 2.21 -19.03
CA LEU A 278 -8.32 2.79 -17.81
C LEU A 278 -9.43 3.80 -18.11
N SER A 279 -9.23 4.72 -19.06
CA SER A 279 -10.22 5.73 -19.41
C SER A 279 -11.53 5.11 -19.93
N ASN A 280 -11.46 3.97 -20.63
CA ASN A 280 -12.63 3.24 -21.13
C ASN A 280 -13.49 2.66 -19.98
N PHE A 281 -12.91 2.49 -18.79
CA PHE A 281 -13.62 2.12 -17.56
C PHE A 281 -13.83 3.32 -16.61
N GLY A 282 -13.66 4.55 -17.09
CA GLY A 282 -13.88 5.75 -16.28
C GLY A 282 -12.77 6.04 -15.25
N LEU A 283 -11.58 5.49 -15.46
CA LEU A 283 -10.43 5.62 -14.54
C LEU A 283 -9.30 6.44 -15.16
N LEU A 284 -8.46 7.00 -14.30
CA LEU A 284 -7.23 7.70 -14.66
C LEU A 284 -6.07 7.22 -13.80
N SER A 285 -4.91 6.97 -14.42
CA SER A 285 -3.66 6.65 -13.73
C SER A 285 -2.75 7.87 -13.60
N LYS A 286 -2.04 7.94 -12.47
CA LYS A 286 -0.82 8.74 -12.31
C LYS A 286 0.37 7.83 -12.58
N LEU A 287 1.20 8.21 -13.54
CA LEU A 287 2.40 7.49 -13.92
C LEU A 287 3.64 8.33 -13.57
N GLU A 288 4.67 7.68 -13.06
CA GLU A 288 6.00 8.28 -12.85
C GLU A 288 7.02 7.53 -13.71
N VAL A 289 7.98 8.27 -14.27
CA VAL A 289 9.05 7.70 -15.11
C VAL A 289 10.15 7.20 -14.20
N HIS A 290 10.59 5.97 -14.42
CA HIS A 290 11.66 5.33 -13.66
C HIS A 290 12.66 4.68 -14.62
N GLY A 291 13.68 5.43 -15.03
CA GLY A 291 14.57 5.01 -16.11
C GLY A 291 13.86 5.09 -17.47
N GLU A 292 13.84 3.99 -18.21
CA GLU A 292 13.08 3.86 -19.47
C GLU A 292 11.63 3.38 -19.23
N ASP A 293 11.29 2.99 -17.99
CA ASP A 293 10.03 2.35 -17.65
C ASP A 293 9.05 3.32 -16.99
N TYR A 294 7.76 2.95 -16.97
CA TYR A 294 6.71 3.67 -16.26
C TYR A 294 6.27 2.90 -15.02
N ARG A 295 6.05 3.61 -13.92
CA ARG A 295 5.45 3.06 -12.69
C ARG A 295 4.10 3.69 -12.40
N VAL A 296 3.14 2.89 -11.95
CA VAL A 296 1.82 3.37 -11.55
C VAL A 296 1.88 3.83 -10.09
N THR A 297 1.65 5.13 -9.83
CA THR A 297 1.71 5.71 -8.47
C THR A 297 0.36 6.12 -7.91
N GLY A 298 -0.70 6.05 -8.72
CA GLY A 298 -2.06 6.26 -8.24
C GLY A 298 -3.11 6.00 -9.30
N ILE A 299 -4.32 5.69 -8.84
CA ILE A 299 -5.52 5.55 -9.67
C ILE A 299 -6.61 6.43 -9.06
N ARG A 300 -7.39 7.09 -9.92
CA ARG A 300 -8.57 7.85 -9.50
C ARG A 300 -9.68 7.71 -10.52
N SER A 301 -10.90 8.01 -10.08
CA SER A 301 -12.02 8.17 -11.00
C SER A 301 -11.78 9.35 -11.93
N LYS A 302 -12.25 9.23 -13.18
CA LYS A 302 -12.31 10.33 -14.14
C LYS A 302 -13.30 11.41 -13.68
N ASN A 303 -14.34 11.01 -12.93
CA ASN A 303 -15.21 11.94 -12.22
C ASN A 303 -14.70 12.13 -10.78
N LYS A 304 -14.26 13.35 -10.45
CA LYS A 304 -13.67 13.69 -9.13
C LYS A 304 -14.64 13.50 -7.95
N GLU A 305 -15.94 13.45 -8.21
CA GLU A 305 -16.97 13.28 -7.18
C GLU A 305 -17.24 11.80 -6.85
N ILE A 306 -16.71 10.87 -7.65
CA ILE A 306 -16.94 9.44 -7.48
C ILE A 306 -15.73 8.83 -6.76
N TYR A 307 -15.98 8.29 -5.57
CA TYR A 307 -15.03 7.42 -4.87
C TYR A 307 -14.96 6.06 -5.56
N LEU A 308 -13.76 5.47 -5.60
CA LEU A 308 -13.57 4.14 -6.14
C LEU A 308 -13.76 3.10 -5.04
N ASP A 309 -14.47 2.03 -5.36
CA ASP A 309 -14.53 0.86 -4.50
C ASP A 309 -13.18 0.15 -4.48
N GLY A 310 -12.75 -0.26 -3.28
CA GLY A 310 -11.52 -1.02 -3.07
C GLY A 310 -11.83 -2.35 -2.40
N VAL A 311 -11.17 -3.41 -2.85
CA VAL A 311 -11.28 -4.76 -2.27
C VAL A 311 -9.88 -5.23 -1.89
N ILE A 312 -9.69 -5.64 -0.64
CA ILE A 312 -8.46 -6.28 -0.18
C ILE A 312 -8.79 -7.75 0.07
N ASN A 313 -8.25 -8.63 -0.76
CA ASN A 313 -8.34 -10.07 -0.58
C ASN A 313 -7.12 -10.53 0.22
N MET A 314 -7.33 -11.18 1.37
CA MET A 314 -6.26 -11.68 2.23
C MET A 314 -6.40 -13.18 2.43
N ILE A 315 -5.36 -13.93 2.09
CA ILE A 315 -5.25 -15.36 2.38
C ILE A 315 -4.37 -15.52 3.61
N PHE A 316 -4.94 -16.00 4.71
CA PHE A 316 -4.25 -16.11 5.99
C PHE A 316 -3.60 -17.49 6.19
N LYS A 317 -2.48 -17.51 6.93
CA LYS A 317 -1.85 -18.75 7.40
C LYS A 317 -2.69 -19.41 8.50
N ASP A 318 -2.51 -20.73 8.67
CA ASP A 318 -3.04 -21.45 9.81
C ASP A 318 -2.52 -20.85 11.13
N GLY A 319 -3.38 -20.78 12.16
CA GLY A 319 -3.05 -20.15 13.45
C GLY A 319 -3.29 -18.64 13.53
N SER A 320 -3.62 -17.96 12.43
CA SER A 320 -3.85 -16.50 12.38
C SER A 320 -5.21 -16.04 12.95
N GLN A 321 -5.79 -16.75 13.92
CA GLN A 321 -7.13 -16.44 14.44
C GLN A 321 -7.17 -15.13 15.23
N ASN A 322 -6.10 -14.83 15.98
CA ASN A 322 -6.01 -13.60 16.77
C ASN A 322 -6.04 -12.35 15.89
N ILE A 323 -5.24 -12.33 14.81
CA ILE A 323 -5.21 -11.17 13.90
C ILE A 323 -6.52 -11.02 13.12
N LYS A 324 -7.18 -12.13 12.74
CA LYS A 324 -8.51 -12.09 12.12
C LYS A 324 -9.54 -11.45 13.05
N SER A 325 -9.54 -11.84 14.32
CA SER A 325 -10.40 -11.22 15.34
C SER A 325 -10.08 -9.73 15.52
N ASP A 326 -8.81 -9.36 15.55
CA ASP A 326 -8.40 -7.96 15.65
C ASP A 326 -8.84 -7.12 14.45
N ILE A 327 -8.78 -7.67 13.24
CA ILE A 327 -9.29 -7.01 12.02
C ILE A 327 -10.79 -6.80 12.13
N GLN A 328 -11.55 -7.81 12.55
CA GLN A 328 -13.01 -7.67 12.73
C GLN A 328 -13.34 -6.60 13.77
N LYS A 329 -12.68 -6.61 14.92
CA LYS A 329 -12.83 -5.57 15.96
C LYS A 329 -12.49 -4.19 15.42
N PHE A 330 -11.46 -4.08 14.59
CA PHE A 330 -11.07 -2.81 13.98
C PHE A 330 -12.15 -2.29 13.00
N ILE A 331 -12.68 -3.17 12.15
CA ILE A 331 -13.77 -2.84 11.20
C ILE A 331 -15.05 -2.44 11.94
N ASN A 332 -15.39 -3.18 13.01
CA ASN A 332 -16.53 -2.89 13.88
C ASN A 332 -16.30 -1.69 14.80
N ARG A 333 -15.12 -1.05 14.73
CA ARG A 333 -14.73 0.09 15.58
C ARG A 333 -14.68 -0.23 17.08
N GLU A 334 -14.51 -1.51 17.42
CA GLU A 334 -14.20 -2.02 18.78
C GLU A 334 -12.69 -1.98 19.08
N LYS A 335 -11.87 -1.66 18.07
CA LYS A 335 -10.43 -1.39 18.20
C LYS A 335 -10.08 -0.17 17.35
N VAL A 336 -9.26 0.74 17.87
CA VAL A 336 -8.79 1.94 17.15
C VAL A 336 -7.26 2.03 17.18
N GLY A 337 -6.72 3.01 16.46
CA GLY A 337 -5.28 3.25 16.39
C GLY A 337 -4.69 2.62 15.13
N MET A 338 -3.66 1.80 15.28
CA MET A 338 -2.97 1.14 14.17
C MET A 338 -2.92 -0.37 14.41
N LEU A 339 -3.30 -1.13 13.39
CA LEU A 339 -3.16 -2.58 13.34
C LEU A 339 -2.19 -2.94 12.22
N GLU A 340 -1.09 -3.60 12.56
CA GLU A 340 -0.11 -4.12 11.59
C GLU A 340 -0.39 -5.59 11.30
N ILE A 341 -0.46 -5.94 10.01
CA ILE A 341 -0.62 -7.30 9.51
C ILE A 341 0.59 -7.63 8.64
N THR A 342 1.48 -8.48 9.13
CA THR A 342 2.70 -8.88 8.41
C THR A 342 2.49 -10.15 7.57
N LYS A 343 3.07 -10.21 6.38
CA LYS A 343 3.10 -11.42 5.54
C LYS A 343 3.87 -12.57 6.20
N LYS A 344 4.99 -12.23 6.85
CA LYS A 344 5.80 -13.22 7.57
C LYS A 344 5.00 -14.00 8.61
N ASP A 345 4.16 -13.32 9.39
CA ASP A 345 3.51 -13.95 10.53
C ASP A 345 2.06 -14.37 10.24
N HIS A 346 1.36 -13.67 9.33
CA HIS A 346 -0.09 -13.80 9.21
C HIS A 346 -0.61 -14.21 7.83
N LEU A 347 0.05 -13.83 6.73
CA LEU A 347 -0.53 -13.96 5.38
C LEU A 347 0.23 -14.95 4.50
N ILE A 348 -0.49 -15.79 3.78
CA ILE A 348 0.03 -16.54 2.61
C ILE A 348 0.17 -15.56 1.45
N ASP A 349 -0.90 -14.80 1.21
CA ASP A 349 -0.96 -13.83 0.13
C ASP A 349 -1.95 -12.70 0.44
N ALA A 350 -1.78 -11.58 -0.25
CA ALA A 350 -2.72 -10.47 -0.23
C ALA A 350 -2.77 -9.78 -1.57
N GLU A 351 -3.99 -9.46 -2.01
CA GLU A 351 -4.23 -8.73 -3.23
C GLU A 351 -5.07 -7.49 -2.95
N PHE A 352 -4.66 -6.37 -3.51
CA PHE A 352 -5.44 -5.16 -3.49
C PHE A 352 -6.02 -4.88 -4.87
N TRP A 353 -7.32 -4.63 -4.91
CA TRP A 353 -8.08 -4.25 -6.09
C TRP A 353 -8.71 -2.89 -5.86
N LEU A 354 -8.63 -1.99 -6.84
CA LEU A 354 -9.20 -0.64 -6.77
C LEU A 354 -9.90 -0.31 -8.09
N GLY A 355 -11.18 0.06 -8.02
CA GLY A 355 -12.00 0.28 -9.23
C GLY A 355 -12.10 -0.96 -10.11
N GLY A 356 -11.96 -2.16 -9.54
CA GLY A 356 -11.93 -3.43 -10.25
C GLY A 356 -10.61 -3.74 -10.97
N LEU A 357 -9.54 -2.96 -10.76
CA LEU A 357 -8.20 -3.23 -11.27
C LEU A 357 -7.32 -3.80 -10.16
N LYS A 358 -6.53 -4.83 -10.46
CA LYS A 358 -5.54 -5.37 -9.52
C LYS A 358 -4.36 -4.39 -9.43
N MET A 359 -4.01 -3.97 -8.22
CA MET A 359 -2.89 -3.05 -8.03
C MET A 359 -1.55 -3.76 -8.26
N PRO A 360 -0.52 -3.04 -8.78
CA PRO A 360 0.77 -3.64 -9.07
C PRO A 360 1.45 -4.10 -7.78
N LYS A 361 2.39 -5.03 -7.93
CA LYS A 361 3.28 -5.49 -6.84
C LYS A 361 2.54 -6.10 -5.62
N ASN A 362 1.34 -6.63 -5.81
CA ASN A 362 0.62 -7.35 -4.74
C ASN A 362 1.47 -8.48 -4.13
N ASN A 363 2.28 -9.17 -4.94
CA ASN A 363 3.16 -10.24 -4.48
C ASN A 363 4.30 -9.73 -3.56
N GLU A 364 4.63 -8.43 -3.61
CA GLU A 364 5.65 -7.76 -2.80
C GLU A 364 5.08 -7.16 -1.50
N ILE A 365 3.80 -7.39 -1.16
CA ILE A 365 3.21 -6.86 0.07
C ILE A 365 3.80 -7.58 1.29
N ASP A 366 4.70 -6.90 2.01
CA ASP A 366 5.28 -7.42 3.26
C ASP A 366 4.41 -7.13 4.48
N LYS A 367 3.74 -5.97 4.50
CA LYS A 367 2.97 -5.48 5.64
C LYS A 367 1.76 -4.67 5.17
N ILE A 368 0.63 -4.86 5.86
CA ILE A 368 -0.59 -4.07 5.70
C ILE A 368 -0.88 -3.35 7.02
N TYR A 369 -1.14 -2.05 6.94
CA TYR A 369 -1.50 -1.22 8.09
C TYR A 369 -2.95 -0.77 7.99
N LEU A 370 -3.79 -1.19 8.95
CA LEU A 370 -5.11 -0.58 9.14
C LEU A 370 -4.96 0.52 10.18
N LYS A 371 -5.29 1.76 9.81
CA LYS A 371 -5.12 2.93 10.68
C LYS A 371 -6.42 3.73 10.80
N SER A 372 -6.85 3.94 12.04
CA SER A 372 -8.00 4.79 12.33
C SER A 372 -7.60 6.23 12.09
N MET A 373 -8.45 7.00 11.43
CA MET A 373 -8.25 8.44 11.33
C MET A 373 -8.68 9.07 12.66
N PRO A 374 -7.85 9.93 13.28
CA PRO A 374 -8.23 10.60 14.51
C PRO A 374 -9.36 11.59 14.25
N GLN A 375 -10.33 11.65 15.16
CA GLN A 375 -11.42 12.64 15.14
C GLN A 375 -10.93 14.03 15.58
N PHE A 376 -9.88 14.05 16.39
CA PHE A 376 -9.19 15.27 16.83
C PHE A 376 -7.69 15.05 16.69
N ASN A 377 -6.97 15.99 16.08
CA ASN A 377 -5.51 15.95 15.90
C ASN A 377 -4.98 17.38 15.85
N GLU A 378 -4.83 18.00 17.02
CA GLU A 378 -4.36 19.37 17.15
C GLU A 378 -3.40 19.50 18.35
N LYS A 379 -2.62 20.58 18.37
CA LYS A 379 -1.88 21.00 19.55
C LYS A 379 -2.82 21.72 20.52
N VAL A 380 -2.69 21.40 21.80
CA VAL A 380 -3.50 21.97 22.89
C VAL A 380 -2.63 22.37 24.07
N ASP A 381 -3.15 23.28 24.88
CA ASP A 381 -2.55 23.66 26.16
C ASP A 381 -3.40 23.10 27.31
N PHE A 382 -2.74 22.52 28.31
CA PHE A 382 -3.40 22.06 29.54
C PHE A 382 -3.07 23.04 30.66
N ARG A 383 -4.11 23.56 31.32
CA ARG A 383 -3.97 24.47 32.46
C ARG A 383 -4.68 23.94 33.69
N TYR A 384 -3.97 23.92 34.81
CA TYR A 384 -4.49 23.52 36.12
C TYR A 384 -4.78 24.75 36.99
N ASP A 385 -5.63 24.56 38.00
CA ASP A 385 -6.12 25.64 38.87
C ASP A 385 -5.00 26.30 39.69
N ASP A 386 -3.92 25.57 39.96
CA ASP A 386 -2.76 26.09 40.68
C ASP A 386 -1.75 26.85 39.79
N GLY A 387 -2.11 27.08 38.53
CA GLY A 387 -1.30 27.82 37.56
C GLY A 387 -0.25 26.97 36.84
N PHE A 388 -0.18 25.66 37.07
CA PHE A 388 0.64 24.79 36.23
C PHE A 388 0.05 24.68 34.82
N GLU A 389 0.90 24.90 33.82
CA GLU A 389 0.54 24.85 32.41
C GLU A 389 1.56 24.03 31.62
N ILE A 390 1.06 23.24 30.66
CA ILE A 390 1.87 22.61 29.62
C ILE A 390 1.27 22.96 28.26
N ASN A 391 2.10 23.55 27.41
CA ASN A 391 1.66 24.16 26.16
C ASN A 391 2.14 23.35 24.94
N ASP A 392 1.49 23.58 23.80
CA ASP A 392 1.85 23.02 22.50
C ASP A 392 1.87 21.47 22.45
N VAL A 393 1.06 20.82 23.28
CA VAL A 393 1.01 19.35 23.39
C VAL A 393 0.18 18.77 22.27
N ASN A 394 0.75 17.84 21.49
CA ASN A 394 0.05 17.21 20.39
C ASN A 394 -0.94 16.16 20.92
N VAL A 395 -2.23 16.36 20.66
CA VAL A 395 -3.28 15.45 21.14
C VAL A 395 -4.04 14.85 19.97
N LYS A 396 -4.09 13.51 19.93
CA LYS A 396 -4.91 12.75 19.01
C LYS A 396 -6.01 12.01 19.76
N ILE A 397 -7.25 12.16 19.31
CA ILE A 397 -8.39 11.42 19.87
C ILE A 397 -8.94 10.51 18.79
N TYR A 398 -8.98 9.22 19.09
CA TYR A 398 -9.64 8.20 18.30
C TYR A 398 -10.90 7.79 19.07
N GLY A 399 -12.06 7.87 18.43
CA GLY A 399 -13.33 7.57 19.07
C GLY A 399 -14.22 6.71 18.20
N SER A 400 -14.97 5.83 18.85
CA SER A 400 -16.11 5.12 18.30
C SER A 400 -17.26 5.15 19.31
N GLU A 401 -18.38 4.52 18.97
CA GLU A 401 -19.49 4.33 19.91
C GLU A 401 -19.16 3.35 21.06
N PHE A 402 -18.07 2.56 20.92
CA PHE A 402 -17.68 1.53 21.88
C PHE A 402 -16.49 1.92 22.76
N LEU A 403 -15.61 2.80 22.27
CA LEU A 403 -14.41 3.21 22.99
C LEU A 403 -13.92 4.60 22.59
N PHE A 404 -13.05 5.16 23.42
CA PHE A 404 -12.20 6.27 23.02
C PHE A 404 -10.75 6.04 23.48
N GLU A 405 -9.82 6.53 22.69
CA GLU A 405 -8.39 6.47 22.92
C GLU A 405 -7.77 7.84 22.68
N ILE A 406 -7.15 8.42 23.72
CA ILE A 406 -6.49 9.73 23.68
C ILE A 406 -4.99 9.49 23.71
N HIS A 407 -4.28 10.01 22.72
CA HIS A 407 -2.82 10.04 22.67
C HIS A 407 -2.38 11.47 22.96
N ILE A 408 -1.65 11.67 24.06
CA ILE A 408 -1.08 12.95 24.47
C ILE A 408 0.44 12.84 24.32
N GLU A 409 0.97 13.50 23.30
CA GLU A 409 2.38 13.44 22.95
C GLU A 409 3.11 14.68 23.49
N THR A 410 3.94 14.44 24.50
CA THR A 410 4.82 15.45 25.12
C THR A 410 6.22 15.37 24.49
N VAL A 411 7.13 16.24 24.93
CA VAL A 411 8.56 16.16 24.54
C VAL A 411 9.16 14.81 24.94
N SER A 412 8.95 14.39 26.18
CA SER A 412 9.63 13.21 26.78
C SER A 412 8.84 11.90 26.68
N ALA A 413 7.53 11.92 26.46
CA ALA A 413 6.70 10.70 26.47
C ALA A 413 5.43 10.80 25.62
N ILE A 414 4.90 9.63 25.24
CA ILE A 414 3.56 9.45 24.69
C ILE A 414 2.68 8.85 25.77
N ILE A 415 1.61 9.54 26.11
CA ILE A 415 0.62 9.12 27.09
C ILE A 415 -0.61 8.63 26.33
N VAL A 416 -1.10 7.44 26.67
CA VAL A 416 -2.27 6.81 26.05
C VAL A 416 -3.33 6.56 27.11
N VAL A 417 -4.49 7.19 26.94
CA VAL A 417 -5.66 6.97 27.80
C VAL A 417 -6.69 6.20 26.98
N LYS A 418 -6.98 4.96 27.38
CA LYS A 418 -7.96 4.09 26.72
C LYS A 418 -9.18 3.90 27.60
N THR A 419 -10.33 3.92 26.98
CA THR A 419 -11.59 3.81 27.70
C THR A 419 -12.61 3.07 26.87
N SER A 420 -13.31 2.10 27.47
CA SER A 420 -14.40 1.35 26.84
C SER A 420 -15.74 1.69 27.48
N PHE A 421 -16.79 1.76 26.67
CA PHE A 421 -18.16 1.97 27.13
C PHE A 421 -18.89 0.62 27.27
N SER A 422 -19.14 0.17 28.50
CA SER A 422 -20.12 -0.90 28.78
C SER A 422 -21.46 -0.26 29.14
N GLY A 423 -22.54 -0.67 28.47
CA GLY A 423 -23.84 0.01 28.43
C GLY A 423 -24.55 0.30 29.76
N GLN A 424 -24.04 -0.14 30.91
CA GLN A 424 -24.51 0.27 32.24
C GLN A 424 -23.34 0.25 33.24
N GLY A 425 -22.81 1.42 33.60
CA GLY A 425 -21.95 1.60 34.78
C GLY A 425 -20.44 1.69 34.53
N ALA A 426 -19.83 2.68 35.22
CA ALA A 426 -18.42 3.02 35.36
C ALA A 426 -17.52 2.86 34.11
N VAL A 427 -17.29 3.99 33.45
CA VAL A 427 -16.26 4.18 32.43
C VAL A 427 -14.87 3.95 33.06
N LYS A 428 -14.28 2.77 32.87
CA LYS A 428 -12.90 2.49 33.31
C LYS A 428 -11.95 3.03 32.25
N ALA A 429 -11.19 4.06 32.61
CA ALA A 429 -10.10 4.59 31.80
C ALA A 429 -8.78 3.92 32.23
N ASP A 430 -8.18 3.14 31.34
CA ASP A 430 -6.86 2.57 31.51
C ASP A 430 -5.82 3.58 31.01
N PHE A 431 -4.87 3.90 31.90
CA PHE A 431 -3.82 4.87 31.64
C PHE A 431 -2.49 4.15 31.42
N ASN A 432 -1.83 4.44 30.30
CA ASN A 432 -0.47 3.99 30.03
C ASN A 432 0.39 5.16 29.55
N TYR A 433 1.69 5.13 29.82
CA TYR A 433 2.64 6.07 29.24
C TYR A 433 3.91 5.34 28.78
N GLU A 434 4.50 5.83 27.71
CA GLU A 434 5.73 5.32 27.13
C GLU A 434 6.72 6.48 27.00
N HIS A 435 7.87 6.37 27.67
CA HIS A 435 8.94 7.36 27.62
C HIS A 435 9.76 7.20 26.32
N LYS A 436 10.19 8.30 25.70
CA LYS A 436 10.98 8.29 24.45
C LYS A 436 12.46 7.91 24.62
N GLU A 437 12.77 7.10 25.64
CA GLU A 437 14.10 6.63 26.06
C GLU A 437 15.14 7.71 26.47
N ILE A 438 15.25 8.81 25.75
CA ILE A 438 16.24 9.87 25.96
C ILE A 438 15.60 11.01 26.78
N CYS A 439 16.23 11.36 27.90
CA CYS A 439 15.91 12.56 28.65
C CYS A 439 16.66 13.75 28.04
N GLU A 440 15.97 14.60 27.28
CA GLU A 440 16.59 15.77 26.62
C GLU A 440 17.19 16.74 27.64
N ASN A 441 16.45 17.05 28.70
CA ASN A 441 16.91 17.88 29.81
C ASN A 441 16.07 17.64 31.07
N VAL A 442 16.61 17.99 32.24
CA VAL A 442 15.92 17.81 33.52
C VAL A 442 14.58 18.54 33.58
N ASN A 443 14.44 19.69 32.93
CA ASN A 443 13.22 20.49 33.02
C ASN A 443 12.05 19.87 32.25
N SER A 444 12.28 19.28 31.07
CA SER A 444 11.24 18.54 30.34
C SER A 444 10.74 17.34 31.14
N GLU A 445 11.64 16.63 31.83
CA GLU A 445 11.28 15.51 32.69
C GLU A 445 10.47 15.96 33.91
N ILE A 446 10.87 17.05 34.57
CA ILE A 446 10.07 17.64 35.66
C ILE A 446 8.67 17.99 35.17
N THR A 447 8.55 18.63 34.01
CA THR A 447 7.25 18.99 33.42
C THR A 447 6.41 17.74 33.14
N LEU A 448 6.99 16.70 32.53
CA LEU A 448 6.32 15.42 32.30
C LEU A 448 5.84 14.79 33.61
N PHE A 449 6.71 14.60 34.60
CA PHE A 449 6.34 13.90 35.83
C PHE A 449 5.42 14.74 36.72
N LYS A 450 5.47 16.08 36.65
CA LYS A 450 4.43 16.93 37.24
C LYS A 450 3.09 16.69 36.56
N PHE A 451 3.04 16.70 35.23
CA PHE A 451 1.82 16.45 34.47
C PHE A 451 1.23 15.06 34.78
N LEU A 452 2.05 14.01 34.74
CA LEU A 452 1.65 12.65 35.11
C LEU A 452 1.13 12.58 36.56
N ASN A 453 1.78 13.26 37.51
CA ASN A 453 1.36 13.24 38.92
C ASN A 453 -0.04 13.81 39.08
N ARG A 454 -0.33 14.92 38.41
CA ARG A 454 -1.66 15.55 38.42
C ARG A 454 -2.73 14.69 37.78
N ILE A 455 -2.39 14.03 36.66
CA ILE A 455 -3.26 13.04 36.02
C ILE A 455 -3.60 11.91 36.99
N CYS A 456 -2.59 11.32 37.66
CA CYS A 456 -2.78 10.21 38.61
C CYS A 456 -3.61 10.60 39.84
N ASN A 457 -3.55 11.87 40.24
CA ASN A 457 -4.30 12.42 41.35
C ASN A 457 -5.74 12.80 40.98
N GLY A 458 -6.10 12.73 39.69
CA GLY A 458 -7.41 13.15 39.20
C GLY A 458 -7.66 14.64 39.39
N GLU A 459 -6.60 15.46 39.30
CA GLU A 459 -6.71 16.92 39.39
C GLU A 459 -7.47 17.47 38.18
N LYS A 460 -8.25 18.54 38.41
CA LYS A 460 -9.02 19.18 37.37
C LYS A 460 -8.13 20.11 36.53
N PHE A 461 -8.37 20.11 35.22
CA PHE A 461 -7.68 20.98 34.27
C PHE A 461 -8.64 21.49 33.19
N VAL A 462 -8.24 22.58 32.53
CA VAL A 462 -8.89 23.13 31.34
C VAL A 462 -8.00 22.83 30.14
N VAL A 463 -8.60 22.38 29.04
CA VAL A 463 -7.90 22.19 27.75
C VAL A 463 -8.21 23.38 26.85
N TYR A 464 -7.17 24.07 26.41
CA TYR A 464 -7.26 25.16 25.45
C TYR A 464 -6.91 24.63 24.07
N THR A 465 -7.84 24.76 23.13
CA THR A 465 -7.62 24.45 21.71
C THR A 465 -7.57 25.76 20.92
N LYS A 466 -7.21 25.71 19.64
CA LYS A 466 -7.18 26.90 18.77
C LYS A 466 -8.55 27.58 18.61
N LYS A 467 -9.64 26.85 18.83
CA LYS A 467 -11.01 27.33 18.54
C LYS A 467 -11.85 27.52 19.80
N ASN A 468 -11.73 26.61 20.76
CA ASN A 468 -12.57 26.55 21.96
C ASN A 468 -11.75 26.14 23.18
N ASN A 469 -12.27 26.45 24.37
CA ASN A 469 -11.75 25.92 25.62
C ASN A 469 -12.73 24.86 26.13
N ILE A 470 -12.21 23.72 26.57
CA ILE A 470 -12.98 22.65 27.19
C ILE A 470 -12.82 22.82 28.70
N PRO A 471 -13.81 23.38 29.41
CA PRO A 471 -13.68 23.66 30.84
C PRO A 471 -13.72 22.37 31.67
N PHE A 472 -12.80 22.27 32.63
CA PHE A 472 -12.76 21.32 33.74
C PHE A 472 -12.98 19.83 33.38
N SER A 473 -11.90 19.17 32.99
CA SER A 473 -11.79 17.72 32.86
C SER A 473 -10.92 17.11 33.96
N SER A 474 -11.07 15.81 34.22
CA SER A 474 -10.22 15.05 35.14
C SER A 474 -10.10 13.60 34.67
N PHE A 475 -8.95 12.98 34.92
CA PHE A 475 -8.75 11.55 34.71
C PHE A 475 -9.03 10.76 36.00
N SER A 476 -9.27 9.46 35.88
CA SER A 476 -9.45 8.56 37.02
C SER A 476 -8.16 8.45 37.83
N LYS A 477 -8.30 8.42 39.16
CA LYS A 477 -7.15 8.29 40.07
C LYS A 477 -6.47 6.93 39.92
N SER A 478 -5.14 6.90 39.99
CA SER A 478 -4.35 5.66 39.95
C SER A 478 -3.27 5.64 41.05
N PRO A 479 -3.59 5.08 42.24
CA PRO A 479 -2.66 5.05 43.38
C PRO A 479 -1.38 4.23 43.11
N GLU A 480 -1.49 3.12 42.38
CA GLU A 480 -0.35 2.27 42.04
C GLU A 480 0.67 3.02 41.17
N PHE A 481 0.16 3.77 40.19
CA PHE A 481 1.00 4.55 39.28
C PHE A 481 1.58 5.80 39.96
N GLN A 482 0.85 6.40 40.90
CA GLN A 482 1.27 7.57 41.66
C GLN A 482 2.62 7.38 42.38
N LYS A 483 2.88 6.19 42.92
CA LYS A 483 4.14 5.90 43.64
C LYS A 483 5.36 6.00 42.73
N VAL A 484 5.28 5.42 41.53
CA VAL A 484 6.36 5.45 40.54
C VAL A 484 6.58 6.87 40.04
N VAL A 485 5.50 7.58 39.71
CA VAL A 485 5.55 8.97 39.23
C VAL A 485 6.16 9.90 40.29
N SER A 486 5.75 9.76 41.56
CA SER A 486 6.27 10.58 42.66
C SER A 486 7.77 10.36 42.90
N LEU A 487 8.23 9.10 42.84
CA LEU A 487 9.65 8.76 42.99
C LEU A 487 10.50 9.32 41.84
N ASN A 488 9.99 9.31 40.61
CA ASN A 488 10.69 9.89 39.47
C ASN A 488 10.70 11.41 39.55
N LEU A 489 9.56 12.04 39.87
CA LEU A 489 9.46 13.47 40.05
C LEU A 489 10.47 13.98 41.09
N GLN A 490 10.56 13.31 42.24
CA GLN A 490 11.52 13.70 43.28
C GLN A 490 12.97 13.60 42.81
N HIS A 491 13.30 12.55 42.04
CA HIS A 491 14.65 12.39 41.48
C HIS A 491 15.03 13.54 40.55
N PHE A 492 14.14 13.93 39.63
CA PHE A 492 14.42 15.04 38.72
C PHE A 492 14.42 16.41 39.43
N LEU A 493 13.58 16.62 40.45
CA LEU A 493 13.67 17.80 41.31
C LEU A 493 15.03 17.88 42.02
N ASN A 494 15.53 16.76 42.53
CA ASN A 494 16.87 16.68 43.14
C ASN A 494 17.97 16.99 42.12
N LEU A 495 17.87 16.44 40.89
CA LEU A 495 18.79 16.81 39.81
C LEU A 495 18.76 18.30 39.51
N LYS A 496 17.59 18.95 39.57
CA LYS A 496 17.49 20.39 39.36
C LYS A 496 18.20 21.19 40.44
N THR A 497 18.12 20.75 41.70
CA THR A 497 18.90 21.32 42.80
C THR A 497 20.40 21.21 42.53
N ILE A 498 20.85 20.05 42.04
CA ILE A 498 22.26 19.79 41.70
C ILE A 498 22.71 20.67 40.52
N GLU A 499 21.91 20.77 39.44
CA GLU A 499 22.18 21.67 38.30
C GLU A 499 22.44 23.10 38.77
N ASN A 500 21.56 23.61 39.63
CA ASN A 500 21.65 24.99 40.13
C ASN A 500 22.85 25.20 41.05
N PHE A 501 23.18 24.23 41.92
CA PHE A 501 24.29 24.34 42.88
C PHE A 501 25.67 24.25 42.21
N PHE A 502 25.81 23.36 41.23
CA PHE A 502 27.08 23.15 40.51
C PHE A 502 27.20 23.97 39.22
N ASN A 503 26.13 24.66 38.80
CA ASN A 503 26.04 25.36 37.53
C ASN A 503 26.34 24.45 36.33
N VAL A 504 25.65 23.30 36.28
CA VAL A 504 25.74 22.30 35.21
C VAL A 504 24.37 22.06 34.58
N ARG A 505 24.35 21.37 33.43
CA ARG A 505 23.11 20.98 32.73
C ARG A 505 23.15 19.49 32.41
N PHE A 506 22.27 18.70 33.01
CA PHE A 506 22.13 17.31 32.61
C PHE A 506 21.22 17.23 31.38
N SER A 507 21.73 16.67 30.29
CA SER A 507 21.02 16.55 29.03
C SER A 507 21.46 15.30 28.27
N ASN A 508 20.58 14.77 27.43
CA ASN A 508 20.84 13.65 26.53
C ASN A 508 21.34 12.36 27.23
N PHE A 509 20.78 12.02 28.38
CA PHE A 509 21.03 10.74 29.06
C PHE A 509 19.84 9.81 28.92
N LYS A 510 20.05 8.49 29.09
CA LYS A 510 18.97 7.52 28.95
C LYS A 510 18.15 7.41 30.23
N ILE A 511 16.83 7.26 30.10
CA ILE A 511 15.92 7.01 31.23
C ILE A 511 16.28 5.71 31.98
N GLU A 512 16.91 4.75 31.32
CA GLU A 512 17.40 3.51 31.93
C GLU A 512 18.54 3.73 32.94
N GLU A 513 19.27 4.85 32.84
CA GLU A 513 20.32 5.23 33.80
C GLU A 513 19.72 5.65 35.16
N LEU A 514 18.38 5.80 35.26
CA LEU A 514 17.62 6.08 36.48
C LEU A 514 17.44 4.81 37.34
N ASN A 515 18.54 4.28 37.87
CA ASN A 515 18.56 3.11 38.75
C ASN A 515 18.82 3.47 40.23
N ASP A 516 18.78 2.46 41.11
CA ASP A 516 18.97 2.63 42.56
C ASP A 516 20.31 3.26 42.94
N SER A 517 21.38 2.96 42.20
CA SER A 517 22.71 3.51 42.44
C SER A 517 22.76 5.00 42.13
N THR A 518 22.17 5.39 40.99
CA THR A 518 22.08 6.79 40.59
C THR A 518 21.18 7.58 41.54
N ARG A 519 20.05 7.02 42.00
CA ARG A 519 19.18 7.63 43.01
C ARG A 519 19.91 7.87 44.34
N LYS A 520 20.69 6.90 44.81
CA LYS A 520 21.51 7.05 46.01
C LYS A 520 22.53 8.17 45.84
N THR A 521 23.18 8.25 44.68
CA THR A 521 24.15 9.31 44.36
C THR A 521 23.51 10.69 44.36
N VAL A 522 22.35 10.83 43.72
CA VAL A 522 21.57 12.08 43.66
C VAL A 522 21.11 12.50 45.05
N ASN A 523 20.57 11.58 45.85
CA ASN A 523 20.16 11.88 47.22
C ASN A 523 21.36 12.32 48.07
N PHE A 524 22.49 11.61 47.99
CA PHE A 524 23.72 11.98 48.67
C PHE A 524 24.18 13.40 48.33
N LEU A 525 24.18 13.76 47.04
CA LEU A 525 24.54 15.10 46.58
C LEU A 525 23.57 16.17 47.12
N CYS A 526 22.27 15.88 47.18
CA CYS A 526 21.29 16.80 47.75
C CYS A 526 21.44 16.98 49.27
N GLU A 527 21.67 15.91 50.03
CA GLU A 527 21.97 15.98 51.46
C GLU A 527 23.21 16.84 51.73
N MET A 528 24.26 16.66 50.90
CA MET A 528 25.46 17.47 50.95
C MET A 528 25.18 18.95 50.66
N ILE A 529 24.38 19.26 49.62
CA ILE A 529 24.00 20.63 49.27
C ILE A 529 23.22 21.31 50.41
N ASN A 530 22.37 20.54 51.10
CA ASN A 530 21.58 21.03 52.24
C ASN A 530 22.41 21.20 53.52
N GLY A 531 23.70 20.84 53.50
CA GLY A 531 24.59 20.94 54.67
C GLY A 531 24.40 19.84 55.71
N ASN A 532 23.67 18.77 55.35
CA ASN A 532 23.43 17.65 56.25
C ASN A 532 24.68 16.76 56.33
N GLN A 533 24.97 16.26 57.53
CA GLN A 533 26.11 15.36 57.76
C GLN A 533 25.78 13.96 57.24
N VAL A 534 26.63 13.40 56.37
CA VAL A 534 26.41 12.05 55.84
C VAL A 534 27.10 11.04 56.75
N ILE A 535 26.34 10.08 57.27
CA ILE A 535 26.87 9.01 58.14
C ILE A 535 27.68 8.03 57.27
N SER A 536 28.95 7.82 57.62
CA SER A 536 29.79 6.79 57.04
C SER A 536 29.41 5.41 57.60
N LEU A 537 29.47 4.38 56.76
CA LEU A 537 29.25 2.98 57.15
C LEU A 537 30.43 2.38 57.95
N SER A 538 31.53 3.10 58.08
CA SER A 538 32.70 2.67 58.86
C SER A 538 32.77 3.42 60.19
N ASP A 539 32.89 2.70 61.30
CA ASP A 539 33.13 3.24 62.64
C ASP A 539 34.62 3.55 62.90
N THR A 540 35.49 3.10 62.00
CA THR A 540 36.96 3.14 62.13
C THR A 540 37.59 3.78 60.88
N ILE A 541 38.54 4.70 61.09
CA ILE A 541 39.34 5.38 60.07
C ILE A 541 40.81 5.04 60.28
N LEU A 542 41.52 4.72 59.19
CA LEU A 542 42.95 4.41 59.20
C LEU A 542 43.74 5.61 58.69
N LEU A 543 44.68 6.12 59.49
CA LEU A 543 45.59 7.20 59.09
C LEU A 543 47.03 6.70 59.11
N THR A 544 47.76 6.85 58.00
CA THR A 544 49.18 6.47 57.94
C THR A 544 50.06 7.68 58.25
N LEU A 545 50.90 7.56 59.27
CA LEU A 545 51.92 8.53 59.63
C LEU A 545 53.21 8.29 58.84
N ASP A 546 53.99 9.35 58.64
CA ASP A 546 55.36 9.23 58.13
C ASP A 546 56.20 8.30 59.01
N LYS A 547 57.08 7.48 58.41
CA LYS A 547 57.87 6.49 59.15
C LYS A 547 58.71 7.09 60.31
N ASN A 548 58.97 8.39 60.28
CA ASN A 548 59.75 9.14 61.27
C ASN A 548 58.92 10.21 62.00
N TYR A 549 57.67 9.90 62.40
CA TYR A 549 56.85 10.85 63.18
C TYR A 549 57.48 11.21 64.53
N ASP A 550 57.34 12.47 64.92
CA ASP A 550 58.00 13.04 66.09
C ASP A 550 57.25 12.74 67.41
N ASP A 551 57.91 12.99 68.55
CA ASP A 551 57.30 12.80 69.87
C ASP A 551 56.13 13.77 70.12
N LYS A 552 56.06 14.89 69.38
CA LYS A 552 54.96 15.85 69.46
C LYS A 552 53.67 15.27 68.88
N THR A 553 53.74 14.54 67.76
CA THR A 553 52.62 13.77 67.19
C THR A 553 52.14 12.72 68.19
N ILE A 554 53.04 11.95 68.82
CA ILE A 554 52.69 10.96 69.85
C ILE A 554 51.96 11.63 71.02
N LYS A 555 52.45 12.78 71.49
CA LYS A 555 51.83 13.54 72.57
C LYS A 555 50.42 14.02 72.20
N GLN A 556 50.22 14.51 70.99
CA GLN A 556 48.90 14.93 70.49
C GLN A 556 47.93 13.75 70.41
N LEU A 557 48.35 12.61 69.84
CA LEU A 557 47.52 11.40 69.76
C LEU A 557 47.12 10.87 71.15
N LYS A 558 48.04 10.90 72.14
CA LYS A 558 47.73 10.59 73.55
C LYS A 558 46.69 11.54 74.14
N THR A 559 46.80 12.83 73.86
CA THR A 559 45.82 13.83 74.34
C THR A 559 44.44 13.55 73.76
N TYR A 560 44.33 13.30 72.46
CA TYR A 560 43.05 12.97 71.80
C TYR A 560 42.44 11.67 72.32
N HIS A 561 43.24 10.60 72.48
CA HIS A 561 42.76 9.33 73.03
C HIS A 561 42.16 9.50 74.45
N ASN A 562 42.79 10.33 75.29
CA ASN A 562 42.35 10.56 76.66
C ASN A 562 41.17 11.55 76.77
N SER A 563 41.07 12.55 75.87
CA SER A 563 40.02 13.56 75.93
C SER A 563 38.69 13.12 75.32
N SER A 564 38.66 12.01 74.55
CA SER A 564 37.49 11.53 73.81
C SER A 564 36.79 12.63 73.01
N SER A 565 37.57 13.55 72.43
CA SER A 565 37.04 14.66 71.63
C SER A 565 36.78 14.24 70.20
N ASP A 566 35.96 15.00 69.48
CA ASP A 566 35.74 14.79 68.06
C ASP A 566 37.02 15.09 67.27
N ILE A 567 37.35 14.22 66.30
CA ILE A 567 38.49 14.42 65.40
C ILE A 567 37.95 14.67 64.00
N THR A 568 38.24 15.87 63.46
CA THR A 568 37.99 16.18 62.05
C THR A 568 39.29 16.04 61.26
N ILE A 569 39.25 15.18 60.26
CA ILE A 569 40.36 14.87 59.34
C ILE A 569 40.03 15.53 58.01
N PRO A 570 40.65 16.67 57.66
CA PRO A 570 40.54 17.23 56.32
C PRO A 570 41.31 16.36 55.33
N ILE A 571 40.71 16.06 54.18
CA ILE A 571 41.32 15.38 53.05
C ILE A 571 41.46 16.42 51.94
N GLU A 572 42.70 16.84 51.66
CA GLU A 572 43.03 17.81 50.61
C GLU A 572 43.02 17.17 49.21
N GLU A 573 41.93 16.47 48.89
CA GLU A 573 41.70 15.90 47.56
C GLU A 573 40.34 16.37 47.06
N ASN A 574 40.33 17.02 45.90
CA ASN A 574 39.11 17.53 45.31
C ASN A 574 38.33 16.37 44.67
N LYS A 575 37.27 15.93 45.34
CA LYS A 575 36.49 14.77 44.90
C LYS A 575 35.60 15.14 43.73
N ILE A 576 35.59 14.27 42.71
CA ILE A 576 34.77 14.43 41.50
C ILE A 576 33.77 13.28 41.42
N ILE A 577 32.48 13.61 41.29
CA ILE A 577 31.41 12.64 41.04
C ILE A 577 30.96 12.76 39.58
N LYS A 578 30.98 11.64 38.85
CA LYS A 578 30.41 11.56 37.50
C LYS A 578 28.92 11.23 37.58
N LEU A 579 28.09 12.07 36.99
CA LEU A 579 26.64 11.88 36.96
C LEU A 579 26.08 12.35 35.62
N TYR A 580 25.40 11.46 34.89
CA TYR A 580 24.80 11.74 33.57
C TYR A 580 25.73 12.49 32.61
N GLY A 581 26.98 12.04 32.50
CA GLY A 581 28.01 12.65 31.63
C GLY A 581 28.74 13.87 32.22
N GLU A 582 28.24 14.47 33.29
CA GLU A 582 28.86 15.64 33.93
C GLU A 582 29.83 15.26 35.06
N ASN A 583 30.88 16.07 35.24
CA ASN A 583 31.87 15.91 36.32
C ASN A 583 31.62 16.96 37.42
N LEU A 584 31.02 16.54 38.53
CA LEU A 584 30.67 17.41 39.65
C LEU A 584 31.84 17.49 40.65
N LYS A 585 32.47 18.66 40.76
CA LYS A 585 33.52 18.93 41.74
C LYS A 585 32.90 19.27 43.10
N ILE A 586 32.93 18.33 44.04
CA ILE A 586 32.25 18.47 45.33
C ILE A 586 33.14 19.06 46.44
N GLY A 587 34.42 19.32 46.13
CA GLY A 587 35.35 20.00 47.03
C GLY A 587 36.13 19.04 47.92
N ASN A 588 36.74 19.59 48.98
CA ASN A 588 37.57 18.82 49.90
C ASN A 588 36.68 18.06 50.88
N GLU A 589 36.94 16.78 51.02
CA GLU A 589 36.29 15.90 51.97
C GLU A 589 36.87 16.15 53.37
N SER A 590 36.05 16.11 54.41
CA SER A 590 36.53 16.05 55.79
C SER A 590 35.72 15.03 56.57
N ILE A 591 36.42 14.13 57.26
CA ILE A 591 35.80 13.08 58.05
C ILE A 591 35.84 13.48 59.52
N THR A 592 34.69 13.56 60.17
CA THR A 592 34.56 13.82 61.59
C THR A 592 34.22 12.53 62.31
N VAL A 593 35.14 12.03 63.14
CA VAL A 593 34.91 10.89 64.03
C VAL A 593 34.45 11.43 65.37
N MET A 594 33.20 11.13 65.75
CA MET A 594 32.63 11.58 67.02
C MET A 594 33.24 10.78 68.19
N ASN A 595 33.53 11.45 69.31
CA ASN A 595 34.06 10.79 70.52
C ASN A 595 35.19 9.79 70.19
N ALA A 596 36.22 10.27 69.50
CA ALA A 596 37.23 9.42 68.88
C ALA A 596 38.17 8.76 69.91
N SER A 597 38.56 7.51 69.64
CA SER A 597 39.64 6.80 70.33
C SER A 597 40.63 6.20 69.34
N ILE A 598 41.86 5.98 69.80
CA ILE A 598 42.90 5.32 69.01
C ILE A 598 43.10 3.90 69.52
N ASP A 599 42.70 2.90 68.74
CA ASP A 599 42.67 1.49 69.18
C ASP A 599 44.08 0.91 69.34
N ASN A 600 45.01 1.29 68.48
CA ASN A 600 46.38 0.75 68.47
C ASN A 600 47.42 1.75 68.99
N LEU A 601 47.04 2.58 69.98
CA LEU A 601 47.88 3.67 70.48
C LEU A 601 49.26 3.18 70.97
N GLU A 602 49.34 2.01 71.64
CA GLU A 602 50.62 1.48 72.14
C GLU A 602 51.60 1.14 71.01
N GLU A 603 51.10 0.59 69.89
CA GLU A 603 51.92 0.27 68.70
C GLU A 603 52.48 1.54 68.02
N ILE A 604 51.73 2.65 68.12
CA ILE A 604 52.17 3.97 67.63
C ILE A 604 53.15 4.62 68.62
N ILE A 605 53.03 4.37 69.92
CA ILE A 605 54.00 4.89 70.91
C ILE A 605 55.34 4.18 70.77
N SER A 606 55.32 2.86 70.57
CA SER A 606 56.53 2.02 70.42
C SER A 606 57.18 2.13 69.04
N ARG A 607 56.56 2.84 68.10
CA ARG A 607 56.98 2.96 66.69
C ARG A 607 57.06 1.63 65.95
N THR A 608 56.37 0.59 66.41
CA THR A 608 56.27 -0.70 65.72
C THR A 608 55.24 -0.68 64.59
N ASN A 609 54.36 0.33 64.58
CA ASN A 609 53.39 0.56 63.52
C ASN A 609 53.32 2.07 63.20
N ASN A 610 52.99 2.41 61.97
CA ASN A 610 52.77 3.79 61.53
C ASN A 610 51.34 4.04 61.04
N VAL A 611 50.43 3.06 61.12
CA VAL A 611 49.02 3.22 60.76
C VAL A 611 48.17 3.38 62.02
N VAL A 612 47.67 4.58 62.29
CA VAL A 612 46.78 4.91 63.41
C VAL A 612 45.35 4.45 63.08
N ARG A 613 44.75 3.67 63.98
CA ARG A 613 43.33 3.25 63.89
C ARG A 613 42.48 4.13 64.79
N ILE A 614 41.73 5.05 64.20
CA ILE A 614 40.83 5.97 64.89
C ILE A 614 39.42 5.40 64.85
N ARG A 615 38.81 5.11 65.99
CA ARG A 615 37.44 4.59 66.10
C ARG A 615 36.52 5.58 66.81
N SER A 616 35.28 5.67 66.38
CA SER A 616 34.23 6.38 67.12
C SER A 616 33.67 5.49 68.23
N LYS A 617 33.69 5.93 69.50
CA LYS A 617 33.03 5.20 70.60
C LYS A 617 31.50 5.10 70.44
N ASP A 618 30.90 6.05 69.73
CA ASP A 618 29.45 6.12 69.51
C ASP A 618 29.00 5.49 68.19
N ASN A 619 29.90 4.84 67.44
CA ASN A 619 29.67 4.38 66.06
C ASN A 619 29.13 5.47 65.11
N ARG A 620 29.51 6.74 65.33
CA ARG A 620 29.11 7.88 64.50
C ARG A 620 30.34 8.51 63.86
N VAL A 621 30.47 8.28 62.57
CA VAL A 621 31.46 8.94 61.71
C VAL A 621 30.71 9.73 60.65
N TYR A 622 31.00 11.02 60.54
CA TYR A 622 30.38 11.92 59.59
C TYR A 622 31.36 12.29 58.49
N VAL A 623 30.85 12.36 57.26
CA VAL A 623 31.59 12.90 56.13
C VAL A 623 30.97 14.24 55.76
N HIS A 624 31.83 15.25 55.63
CA HIS A 624 31.47 16.60 55.22
C HIS A 624 32.26 16.99 53.97
N TYR A 625 31.72 17.89 53.18
CA TYR A 625 32.39 18.45 52.02
C TYR A 625 32.35 19.97 52.11
N LYS A 626 33.52 20.61 51.93
CA LYS A 626 33.63 22.06 51.92
C LYS A 626 34.06 22.52 50.53
N LYS A 627 33.19 23.29 49.87
CA LYS A 627 33.48 23.91 48.57
C LYS A 627 34.57 24.98 48.76
N GLN A 628 35.61 24.98 47.94
CA GLN A 628 36.41 26.18 47.71
C GLN A 628 35.59 27.10 46.79
N PHE A 629 35.31 28.31 47.25
CA PHE A 629 34.66 29.35 46.45
C PHE A 629 35.53 29.79 45.29
#